data_AF-A0A1N6FX81-F1
#
_entry.id   AF-A0A1N6FX81-F1
#
_cell.length_a   1.000
_cell.length_b   1.000
_cell.length_c   1.000
_cell.angle_alpha   90.00
_cell.angle_beta   90.00
_cell.angle_gamma   90.00
#
_symmetry.space_group_name_H-M   'P 1'
#
loop_
_entity.id
_entity.type
_entity.pdbx_description
1 polymer ?
#
loop_
_entity_poly.entity_id
_entity_poly.type
_entity_poly.pdbx_seq_one_letter_code
_entity_poly.pdbx_strand_id
1 'polypeptide(L)' 'MKRSSNVILVIGEKFFVAPWKALTLDSDNKCFVLQEEKERFKSAPGFDKDSWPNMADQAWAESIRAYYKT' A
#
# COMPACT_ATOMS: atom_id res chain seq x y z
N MET A 1 20.80 -2.24 -8.65
CA MET A 1 19.96 -2.71 -7.53
C MET A 1 18.69 -1.84 -7.49
N LYS A 2 17.55 -2.32 -8.00
CA LYS A 2 16.26 -1.60 -7.90
C LYS A 2 15.72 -1.79 -6.47
N ARG A 3 15.79 -0.77 -5.63
CA ARG A 3 15.18 -0.80 -4.29
C ARG A 3 13.67 -0.59 -4.45
N SER A 4 12.89 -1.64 -4.20
CA SER A 4 11.44 -1.54 -4.09
C SER A 4 11.11 -1.28 -2.62
N SER A 5 10.73 -0.06 -2.31
CA SER A 5 10.25 0.30 -0.97
C SER A 5 8.72 0.23 -0.97
N ASN A 6 8.12 -0.20 0.16
CA ASN A 6 6.68 -0.16 0.39
C ASN A 6 6.33 0.84 1.51
N VAL A 7 5.09 1.31 1.55
CA VAL A 7 4.52 2.14 2.63
C VAL A 7 3.37 1.39 3.28
N ILE A 8 3.25 1.51 4.60
CA ILE A 8 2.07 1.08 5.35
C ILE A 8 1.17 2.28 5.59
N LEU A 9 -0.10 2.17 5.19
CA LEU A 9 -1.15 3.14 5.43
C LEU A 9 -2.10 2.61 6.50
N VAL A 10 -2.48 3.44 7.45
CA VAL A 10 -3.42 3.06 8.53
C VAL A 10 -4.67 3.91 8.38
N ILE A 11 -5.83 3.27 8.22
CA ILE A 11 -7.13 3.94 8.11
C ILE A 11 -8.11 3.24 9.05
N GLY A 12 -8.53 3.96 10.10
CA GLY A 12 -9.29 3.34 11.19
C GLY A 12 -8.45 2.26 11.87
N GLU A 13 -8.96 1.03 11.93
CA GLU A 13 -8.28 -0.12 12.53
C GLU A 13 -7.57 -1.01 11.48
N LYS A 14 -7.66 -0.66 10.19
CA LYS A 14 -7.14 -1.47 9.08
C LYS A 14 -5.85 -0.90 8.50
N PHE A 15 -4.93 -1.80 8.18
CA PHE A 15 -3.62 -1.52 7.61
C PHE A 15 -3.61 -1.92 6.14
N PHE A 16 -3.05 -1.06 5.31
CA PHE A 16 -2.91 -1.28 3.87
C PHE A 16 -1.46 -1.11 3.47
N VAL A 17 -1.04 -1.83 2.43
CA VAL A 17 0.33 -1.73 1.91
C VAL A 17 0.26 -1.20 0.51
N ALA A 18 0.88 -0.04 0.30
CA ALA A 18 0.96 0.60 -1.00
C ALA A 18 2.42 0.65 -1.47
N PRO A 19 2.70 0.41 -2.77
CA PRO A 19 4.02 0.67 -3.34
C PRO A 19 4.33 2.17 -3.27
N TRP A 20 5.57 2.56 -2.94
CA TRP A 20 5.97 3.98 -2.98
C TRP A 20 5.72 4.62 -4.36
N LYS A 21 5.81 3.83 -5.44
CA LYS A 21 5.55 4.30 -6.81
C LYS A 21 4.09 4.66 -7.08
N ALA A 22 3.16 4.20 -6.25
CA ALA A 22 1.74 4.55 -6.39
C ALA A 22 1.40 5.88 -5.69
N LEU A 23 2.35 6.47 -4.94
CA LEU A 23 2.18 7.72 -4.23
C LEU A 23 2.75 8.89 -5.03
N THR A 24 1.97 9.96 -5.14
CA THR A 24 2.39 11.23 -5.71
C THR A 24 2.66 12.23 -4.58
N LEU A 25 3.81 12.91 -4.59
CA LEU A 25 4.10 13.97 -3.63
C LEU A 25 3.28 15.22 -3.98
N ASP A 26 2.45 15.67 -3.05
CA ASP A 26 1.83 16.99 -3.07
C ASP A 26 2.63 17.90 -2.14
N SER A 27 3.52 18.71 -2.74
CA SER A 27 4.39 19.61 -2.00
C SER A 27 3.66 20.79 -1.37
N ASP A 28 2.54 21.21 -1.95
CA ASP A 28 1.77 22.37 -1.50
C ASP A 28 1.03 22.02 -0.20
N ASN A 29 0.44 20.84 -0.16
CA ASN A 29 -0.26 20.30 1.01
C ASN A 29 0.67 19.47 1.93
N LYS A 30 1.95 19.31 1.57
CA LYS A 30 2.97 18.55 2.30
C LYS A 30 2.53 17.13 2.64
N CYS A 31 1.89 16.46 1.69
CA CYS A 31 1.36 15.11 1.85
C CYS A 31 1.67 14.23 0.64
N PHE A 32 1.46 12.91 0.80
CA PHE A 32 1.47 11.99 -0.33
C PHE A 32 0.03 11.63 -0.69
N VAL A 33 -0.28 11.71 -1.98
CA VAL A 33 -1.60 11.40 -2.53
C VAL A 33 -1.52 10.05 -3.24
N LEU A 34 -2.34 9.11 -2.81
CA LEU A 34 -2.59 7.86 -3.53
C LEU A 34 -3.68 8.11 -4.57
N GLN A 35 -3.32 8.20 -5.85
CA GLN A 35 -4.28 8.35 -6.95
C GLN A 35 -4.91 7.01 -7.32
N GLU A 36 -5.89 6.58 -6.54
CA GLU A 36 -6.70 5.39 -6.83
C GLU A 36 -8.19 5.70 -6.64
N GLU A 37 -9.05 5.03 -7.40
CA GLU A 37 -10.49 5.16 -7.20
C GLU A 37 -10.87 4.66 -5.81
N LYS A 38 -11.72 5.42 -5.10
CA LYS A 38 -12.14 5.11 -3.73
C LYS A 38 -12.73 3.70 -3.59
N GLU A 39 -13.46 3.23 -4.61
CA GLU A 39 -14.03 1.88 -4.62
C GLU A 39 -12.94 0.81 -4.75
N ARG A 40 -11.96 1.03 -5.62
CA ARG A 40 -10.79 0.17 -5.72
C ARG A 40 -10.05 0.16 -4.39
N PHE A 41 -9.76 1.31 -3.79
CA PHE A 41 -9.11 1.37 -2.48
C PHE A 41 -9.85 0.58 -1.39
N LYS A 42 -11.18 0.59 -1.34
CA LYS A 42 -11.96 -0.23 -0.38
C LYS A 42 -11.75 -1.73 -0.57
N SER A 43 -11.53 -2.17 -1.81
CA SER A 43 -11.21 -3.56 -2.17
C SER A 43 -9.72 -3.90 -2.02
N ALA A 44 -8.89 -2.94 -1.61
CA ALA A 44 -7.47 -3.17 -1.50
C ALA A 44 -7.17 -4.21 -0.40
N PRO A 45 -6.22 -5.13 -0.67
CA PRO A 45 -5.75 -6.06 0.34
C PRO A 45 -5.16 -5.28 1.52
N GLY A 46 -5.69 -5.56 2.69
CA GLY A 46 -5.25 -4.99 3.96
C GLY A 46 -5.43 -6.00 5.07
N PHE A 47 -4.84 -5.72 6.23
CA PHE A 47 -4.84 -6.60 7.39
C PHE A 47 -5.13 -5.81 8.67
N ASP A 48 -5.56 -6.52 9.70
CA ASP A 48 -5.85 -5.93 11.00
C ASP A 48 -4.57 -5.82 11.83
N LYS A 49 -4.50 -4.84 12.76
CA LYS A 49 -3.34 -4.66 13.66
C LYS A 49 -2.96 -5.91 14.46
N ASP A 50 -3.93 -6.79 14.71
CA ASP A 50 -3.76 -8.00 15.51
C ASP A 50 -3.43 -9.23 14.65
N SER A 51 -3.43 -9.08 13.32
CA SER A 51 -3.25 -10.14 12.33
C SER A 51 -2.21 -9.74 11.28
N TRP A 52 -0.98 -9.47 11.72
CA TRP A 52 0.11 -9.09 10.82
C TRP A 52 0.46 -10.25 9.86
N PRO A 53 0.49 -10.01 8.54
CA PRO A 53 0.96 -11.01 7.58
C PRO A 53 2.47 -11.19 7.71
N ASN A 54 2.96 -12.34 7.26
CA ASN A 54 4.40 -12.53 7.12
C ASN A 54 4.91 -11.62 5.99
N MET A 55 5.42 -10.44 6.32
CA MET A 55 5.91 -9.48 5.33
C MET A 55 7.18 -9.93 4.61
N ALA A 56 7.85 -10.98 5.09
CA ALA A 56 8.95 -11.64 4.40
C ALA A 56 8.47 -12.69 3.38
N ASP A 57 7.17 -13.01 3.38
CA ASP A 57 6.57 -13.90 2.37
C ASP A 57 6.53 -13.20 1.00
N GLN A 58 7.22 -13.80 0.05
CA GLN A 58 7.33 -13.29 -1.30
C GLN A 58 5.98 -13.37 -2.04
N ALA A 59 5.17 -14.41 -1.81
CA ALA A 59 3.85 -14.54 -2.44
C ALA A 59 2.90 -13.42 -2.00
N TRP A 60 2.96 -13.05 -0.72
CA TRP A 60 2.21 -11.92 -0.21
C TRP A 60 2.66 -10.61 -0.86
N ALA A 61 3.97 -10.35 -0.92
CA ALA A 61 4.51 -9.14 -1.57
C ALA A 61 4.16 -9.05 -3.07
N GLU A 62 4.16 -10.19 -3.77
CA GLU A 62 3.74 -10.29 -5.17
C GLU A 62 2.25 -10.00 -5.36
N SER A 63 1.39 -10.48 -4.46
CA SER A 63 -0.05 -10.20 -4.51
C SER A 63 -0.36 -8.69 -4.40
N ILE A 64 0.36 -7.97 -3.54
CA ILE A 64 0.24 -6.52 -3.39
C ILE A 64 0.67 -5.81 -4.68
N ARG A 65 1.82 -6.21 -5.26
CA ARG A 65 2.29 -5.63 -6.52
C ARG A 65 1.34 -5.89 -7.68
N ALA A 66 0.79 -7.10 -7.78
CA ALA A 66 -0.20 -7.45 -8.79
C ALA A 66 -1.46 -6.58 -8.67
N TYR A 67 -1.92 -6.34 -7.44
CA TYR A 67 -3.08 -5.49 -7.18
C TYR A 67 -2.87 -4.04 -7.65
N TYR A 68 -1.70 -3.46 -7.38
CA TYR A 68 -1.34 -2.09 -7.80
C TYR A 68 -0.73 -1.99 -9.20
N LYS A 69 -0.50 -3.12 -9.89
CA LYS A 69 0.13 -3.20 -11.22
C LYS A 69 1.52 -2.54 -11.30
N THR A 70 2.32 -2.63 -10.23
CA THR A 70 3.66 -1.98 -10.12
C THR A 70 4.83 -2.93 -10.05
#